data_AF-A0AAW8KQF8-F1
#
_entry.id   AF-A0AAW8KQF8-F1
#
_cell.length_a   1.000
_cell.length_b   1.000
_cell.length_c   1.000
_cell.angle_alpha   90.00
_cell.angle_beta   90.00
_cell.angle_gamma   90.00
#
_symmetry.space_group_name_H-M   'P 1'
#
loop_
_entity.id
_entity.type
_entity.pdbx_description
1 polymer ?
#
loop_
_entity_poly.entity_id
_entity_poly.type
_entity_poly.pdbx_seq_one_letter_code
_entity_poly.pdbx_strand_id
1 'polypeptide(L)' 'VSAQIHSIFQQYTLLIEPLSLDEAYLDVTENLKQIASATEVAMQIREDIFRLTGLTASAGVAPNKFLAKIAS' A
#
# COMPACT_ATOMS: atom_id res chain seq x y z
N VAL A 1 -4.55 -15.23 -2.29
CA VAL A 1 -4.43 -14.13 -1.30
C VAL A 1 -3.43 -13.08 -1.76
N SER A 2 -2.13 -13.39 -1.92
CA SER A 2 -1.13 -12.41 -2.41
C SER A 2 -1.58 -11.67 -3.68
N ALA A 3 -2.04 -12.38 -4.72
CA ALA A 3 -2.57 -11.76 -5.93
C ALA A 3 -3.74 -10.79 -5.68
N GLN A 4 -4.62 -11.07 -4.70
CA GLN A 4 -5.72 -10.18 -4.34
C GLN A 4 -5.20 -8.90 -3.67
N ILE A 5 -4.20 -9.01 -2.79
CA ILE A 5 -3.54 -7.85 -2.17
C ILE A 5 -2.87 -6.97 -3.25
N HIS A 6 -2.18 -7.58 -4.21
CA HIS A 6 -1.62 -6.84 -5.34
C HIS A 6 -2.69 -6.16 -6.21
N SER A 7 -3.84 -6.78 -6.42
CA SER A 7 -4.99 -6.13 -7.08
C SER A 7 -5.53 -4.94 -6.28
N ILE A 8 -5.42 -4.94 -4.95
CA ILE A 8 -5.77 -3.78 -4.13
C ILE A 8 -4.76 -2.65 -4.34
N PHE A 9 -3.45 -2.94 -4.31
CA PHE A 9 -2.40 -1.93 -4.55
C PHE A 9 -2.59 -1.20 -5.89
N GLN A 10 -2.95 -1.92 -6.95
CA GLN A 10 -3.17 -1.38 -8.29
C GLN A 10 -4.34 -0.38 -8.37
N GLN A 11 -5.25 -0.37 -7.39
CA GLN A 11 -6.33 0.62 -7.32
C GLN A 11 -5.86 1.97 -6.77
N TYR A 12 -4.68 2.03 -6.14
CA TYR A 12 -4.12 3.24 -5.54
C TYR A 12 -2.99 3.83 -6.39
N THR A 13 -2.15 2.99 -6.98
CA THR A 13 -1.05 3.44 -7.84
C THR A 13 -0.67 2.38 -8.86
N LEU A 14 -0.14 2.83 -9.99
CA LEU A 14 0.49 1.96 -10.99
C LEU A 14 1.98 1.73 -10.70
N LEU A 15 2.56 2.54 -9.81
CA LEU A 15 3.97 2.47 -9.43
C LEU A 15 4.13 1.56 -8.21
N ILE A 16 4.20 0.27 -8.48
CA ILE A 16 4.31 -0.79 -7.46
C ILE A 16 5.61 -1.57 -7.70
N GLU A 17 6.41 -1.72 -6.66
CA GLU A 17 7.61 -2.55 -6.67
C GLU A 17 7.46 -3.70 -5.66
N PRO A 18 7.19 -4.94 -6.11
CA PRO A 18 7.10 -6.10 -5.25
C PRO A 18 8.44 -6.45 -4.60
N LEU A 19 8.42 -6.79 -3.30
CA LEU A 19 9.58 -7.26 -2.54
C LEU A 19 9.46 -8.75 -2.19
N SER A 20 8.24 -9.18 -1.83
CA SER A 20 7.91 -10.56 -1.46
C SER A 20 6.48 -10.89 -1.91
N LEU A 21 5.93 -12.01 -1.43
CA LEU A 21 4.52 -12.36 -1.63
C LEU A 21 3.54 -11.37 -0.99
N ASP A 22 3.93 -10.69 0.08
CA ASP A 22 3.07 -9.88 0.94
C ASP A 22 3.59 -8.46 1.17
N GLU A 23 4.75 -8.11 0.59
CA GLU A 23 5.35 -6.78 0.71
C GLU A 23 5.61 -6.15 -0.66
N ALA A 24 5.32 -4.85 -0.76
CA ALA A 24 5.63 -4.02 -1.92
C ALA A 24 5.84 -2.55 -1.52
N TYR A 25 6.68 -1.84 -2.27
CA TYR A 25 6.70 -0.38 -2.24
C TYR A 25 5.65 0.17 -3.20
N LEU A 26 4.93 1.20 -2.74
CA LEU A 26 3.94 1.93 -3.53
C LEU A 26 4.36 3.40 -3.57
N ASP A 27 4.51 3.97 -4.77
CA ASP A 27 4.63 5.41 -4.93
C ASP A 27 3.22 6.00 -5.01
N VAL A 28 2.88 6.83 -4.02
CA VAL A 28 1.55 7.44 -3.87
C VAL A 28 1.60 8.96 -3.98
N THR A 29 2.70 9.54 -4.47
CA THR A 29 2.82 10.99 -4.71
C THR A 29 1.70 11.48 -5.63
N GLU A 30 1.44 10.74 -6.71
CA GLU A 30 0.31 10.95 -7.61
C GLU A 30 -0.54 9.67 -7.62
N ASN A 31 -1.44 9.53 -6.65
CA ASN A 31 -2.29 8.35 -6.51
C ASN A 31 -3.60 8.46 -7.33
N LEU A 32 -4.09 7.33 -7.80
CA LEU A 32 -5.26 7.22 -8.70
C LEU A 32 -6.56 7.71 -8.06
N LYS A 33 -6.63 7.76 -6.72
CA LYS A 33 -7.80 8.19 -5.96
C LYS A 33 -7.77 9.68 -5.58
N GLN A 34 -6.72 10.42 -5.99
CA GLN A 34 -6.53 11.84 -5.67
C GLN A 34 -6.60 12.17 -4.17
N ILE A 35 -6.16 11.23 -3.33
CA ILE A 35 -6.11 11.41 -1.88
C ILE A 35 -4.87 12.25 -1.54
N ALA A 36 -5.05 13.34 -0.80
CA ALA A 36 -3.96 14.28 -0.53
C ALA A 36 -2.90 13.74 0.46
N SER A 37 -3.26 12.78 1.30
CA SER A 37 -2.40 12.28 2.37
C SER A 37 -1.94 10.84 2.11
N ALA A 38 -0.63 10.63 2.03
CA ALA A 38 -0.06 9.29 1.93
C ALA A 38 -0.42 8.39 3.13
N THR A 39 -0.58 8.97 4.32
CA THR A 39 -1.04 8.26 5.51
C THR A 39 -2.49 7.79 5.36
N GLU A 40 -3.35 8.61 4.75
CA GLU A 40 -4.73 8.24 4.48
C GLU A 40 -4.81 7.15 3.40
N VAL A 41 -3.98 7.24 2.35
CA VAL A 41 -3.85 6.16 1.35
C VAL A 41 -3.45 4.84 2.03
N ALA A 42 -2.44 4.85 2.89
CA ALA A 42 -2.01 3.66 3.62
C ALA A 42 -3.11 3.09 4.54
N MET A 43 -3.88 3.95 5.20
CA MET A 43 -5.03 3.54 6.02
C MET A 43 -6.11 2.86 5.17
N GLN A 44 -6.51 3.46 4.06
CA GLN A 44 -7.52 2.87 3.17
C GLN A 44 -7.06 1.55 2.55
N ILE A 45 -5.77 1.42 2.19
CA ILE A 45 -5.21 0.14 1.71
C ILE A 45 -5.37 -0.95 2.78
N ARG A 46 -5.04 -0.65 4.04
CA ARG A 46 -5.15 -1.61 5.16
C ARG A 46 -6.62 -2.00 5.41
N GLU A 47 -7.53 -1.03 5.37
CA GLU A 47 -8.97 -1.27 5.48
C GLU A 47 -9.50 -2.13 4.33
N ASP A 48 -9.08 -1.86 3.10
CA ASP A 48 -9.48 -2.61 1.91
C ASP A 48 -8.97 -4.06 1.97
N ILE A 49 -7.71 -4.27 2.39
CA ILE A 49 -7.15 -5.61 2.61
C ILE A 49 -7.99 -6.35 3.65
N PHE A 50 -8.26 -5.73 4.80
CA PHE A 50 -9.07 -6.37 5.84
C PHE A 50 -10.49 -6.69 5.36
N ARG A 51 -11.15 -5.76 4.68
CA ARG A 51 -12.52 -5.94 4.18
C ARG A 51 -12.61 -7.07 3.14
N LEU A 52 -11.62 -7.20 2.26
CA LEU A 52 -11.67 -8.14 1.14
C LEU A 52 -11.06 -9.51 1.45
N THR A 53 -10.08 -9.58 2.36
CA THR A 53 -9.35 -10.83 2.64
C THR A 53 -9.51 -11.30 4.08
N GLY A 54 -10.04 -10.47 4.99
CA GLY A 54 -10.10 -10.75 6.43
C GLY A 54 -8.74 -10.73 7.13
N LEU A 55 -7.67 -10.25 6.45
CA LEU A 55 -6.31 -10.20 6.98
C LEU A 55 -5.94 -8.79 7.38
N THR A 56 -5.15 -8.65 8.44
CA THR A 56 -4.57 -7.36 8.81
C THR A 56 -3.28 -7.11 8.02
N ALA A 57 -2.97 -5.85 7.79
CA ALA A 57 -1.72 -5.41 7.18
C ALA A 57 -1.14 -4.23 7.97
N SER A 58 0.18 -4.05 7.85
CA SER A 58 0.94 -2.92 8.37
C SER A 58 1.42 -2.06 7.20
N ALA A 59 1.69 -0.77 7.43
CA ALA A 59 2.16 0.13 6.39
C ALA A 59 3.00 1.26 6.98
N GLY A 60 4.16 1.49 6.37
CA GLY A 60 5.06 2.58 6.69
C GLY A 60 5.05 3.63 5.58
N VAL A 61 4.94 4.91 5.96
CA VAL A 61 4.90 6.02 5.02
C VAL A 61 6.10 6.93 5.29
N ALA A 62 6.91 7.16 4.26
CA ALA A 62 8.06 8.05 4.35
C ALA A 62 8.46 8.61 2.97
N PRO A 63 9.28 9.67 2.91
CA PRO A 63 9.74 10.26 1.64
C PRO A 63 10.66 9.36 0.80
N ASN A 64 11.11 8.21 1.34
CA ASN A 64 11.92 7.25 0.62
C ASN A 64 11.67 5.82 1.11
N LYS A 65 12.05 4.85 0.26
CA LYS A 65 11.84 3.41 0.47
C LYS A 65 12.47 2.90 1.77
N PHE A 66 13.70 3.33 2.07
CA PHE A 66 14.43 2.86 3.25
C PHE A 66 13.70 3.22 4.55
N LEU A 67 13.31 4.48 4.71
CA LEU A 67 12.56 4.93 5.89
C LEU A 67 11.16 4.33 5.94
N ALA A 68 10.51 4.16 4.79
CA ALA A 68 9.18 3.55 4.72
C ALA A 68 9.22 2.10 5.22
N LYS A 69 10.27 1.35 4.90
CA LYS A 69 10.46 -0.03 5.37
C LYS A 69 10.75 -0.14 6.86
N ILE A 70 11.40 0.85 7.46
CA ILE A 70 11.62 0.90 8.92
C ILE A 70 10.31 1.23 9.65
N ALA A 71 9.46 2.05 9.03
CA ALA A 71 8.19 2.49 9.62
C ALA A 71 7.04 1.49 9.45
N SER A 72 7.21 0.44 8.64
CA SER A 72 6.14 -0.49 8.24
C SER A 72 5.84 -1.57 9.25
#